data_AF-A0A936GIA5-F1
#
_entry.id   AF-A0A936GIA5-F1
#
_cell.length_a   1.000
_cell.length_b   1.000
_cell.length_c   1.000
_cell.angle_alpha   90.00
_cell.angle_beta   90.00
_cell.angle_gamma   90.00
#
_symmetry.space_group_name_H-M   'P 1'
#
loop_
_entity.id
_entity.type
_entity.pdbx_description
1 polymer ?
#
loop_
_entity_poly.entity_id
_entity_poly.type
_entity_poly.pdbx_seq_one_letter_code
_entity_poly.pdbx_strand_id
1 'polypeptide(L)' 'MSIKVISLTIFMFFVLSFYAQDDVKFRRYNIDEGLSQGNVNTIIQDKKGFIWAGTQDGLNRFDGYNFKVYKPNPDDPIV' A
#
# COMPACT_ATOMS: atom_id res chain seq x y z
N MET A 1 47.59 -22.17 3.15
CA MET A 1 46.89 -20.88 2.92
C MET A 1 47.07 -20.01 4.16
N SER A 2 47.45 -18.73 4.04
CA SER A 2 47.82 -17.92 5.24
C SER A 2 46.59 -17.43 6.00
N ILE A 3 46.66 -17.37 7.34
CA ILE A 3 45.55 -16.97 8.22
C ILE A 3 45.03 -15.54 7.95
N LYS A 4 45.91 -14.68 7.40
CA LYS A 4 45.59 -13.31 6.98
C LYS A 4 44.59 -13.28 5.83
N VAL A 5 44.69 -14.22 4.89
CA VAL A 5 43.79 -14.30 3.73
C VAL A 5 42.38 -14.66 4.17
N ILE A 6 42.24 -15.60 5.12
CA ILE A 6 40.94 -16.03 5.65
C ILE A 6 40.23 -14.90 6.40
N SER A 7 40.97 -14.13 7.21
CA SER A 7 40.41 -12.99 7.94
C SER A 7 39.90 -11.90 6.98
N LEU A 8 40.63 -11.64 5.90
CA LEU A 8 40.24 -10.65 4.88
C LEU A 8 38.98 -11.06 4.14
N THR A 9 38.84 -12.34 3.77
CA THR A 9 37.62 -12.84 3.10
C THR A 9 36.41 -12.80 4.02
N ILE A 10 36.57 -13.14 5.31
CA ILE A 10 35.47 -13.05 6.30
C ILE A 10 35.03 -11.58 6.46
N PHE A 11 35.98 -10.65 6.59
CA PHE A 11 35.68 -9.23 6.72
C PHE A 11 34.96 -8.69 5.48
N MET A 12 35.41 -9.07 4.28
CA MET A 12 34.78 -8.67 3.01
C MET A 12 33.34 -9.22 2.87
N PHE A 13 33.09 -10.46 3.30
CA PHE A 13 31.73 -11.02 3.37
C PHE A 13 30.84 -10.32 4.40
N PHE A 14 31.41 -9.90 5.52
CA PHE A 14 30.68 -9.19 6.56
C PHE A 14 30.23 -7.80 6.07
N VAL A 15 31.09 -7.07 5.33
CA VAL A 15 30.77 -5.75 4.76
C VAL A 15 29.66 -5.83 3.70
N LEU A 16 29.62 -6.88 2.88
CA LEU A 16 28.59 -7.07 1.85
C LEU A 16 27.19 -7.34 2.45
N SER A 17 27.12 -7.81 3.69
CA SER A 17 25.85 -8.12 4.38
C SER A 17 25.14 -6.87 4.93
N PHE A 18 25.75 -5.67 4.87
CA PHE A 18 25.17 -4.44 5.44
C PHE A 18 24.21 -3.67 4.51
N TYR A 19 24.01 -4.10 3.27
CA TYR A 19 23.10 -3.46 2.30
C TYR A 19 21.69 -4.06 2.29
N ALA A 20 21.08 -4.30 3.45
CA ALA A 20 19.83 -5.06 3.56
C ALA A 20 18.59 -4.24 3.99
N GLN A 21 18.48 -2.96 3.58
CA GLN A 21 17.21 -2.25 3.67
C GLN A 21 16.49 -2.33 2.33
N ASP A 22 15.38 -3.08 2.30
CA ASP A 22 14.48 -3.11 1.15
C ASP A 22 13.86 -1.73 0.94
N ASP A 23 13.96 -1.22 -0.29
CA ASP A 23 13.25 -0.01 -0.72
C ASP A 23 11.76 -0.32 -0.81
N VAL A 24 10.98 0.14 0.19
CA VAL A 24 9.53 -0.07 0.21
C VAL A 24 8.89 0.85 -0.82
N LYS A 25 8.48 0.25 -1.94
CA LYS A 25 7.77 0.96 -3.00
C LYS A 25 6.27 1.02 -2.71
N PHE A 26 5.72 2.24 -2.72
CA PHE A 26 4.29 2.46 -2.59
C PHE A 26 3.67 2.74 -3.96
N ARG A 27 2.55 2.08 -4.26
CA ARG A 27 1.64 2.53 -5.30
C ARG A 27 0.68 3.55 -4.69
N ARG A 28 0.53 4.70 -5.35
CA ARG A 28 -0.43 5.72 -4.96
C ARG A 28 -1.72 5.51 -5.74
N TYR A 29 -2.85 5.72 -5.08
CA TYR A 29 -4.16 5.86 -5.70
C TYR A 29 -4.72 7.24 -5.34
N ASN A 30 -5.19 7.99 -6.33
CA ASN A 30 -5.69 9.34 -6.17
C ASN A 30 -7.04 9.52 -6.90
N ILE A 31 -7.52 10.77 -7.00
CA ILE A 31 -8.82 11.08 -7.61
C ILE A 31 -8.85 10.69 -9.09
N ASP A 32 -7.77 10.93 -9.82
CA ASP A 32 -7.63 10.58 -11.24
C ASP A 32 -7.64 9.05 -11.47
N GLU A 33 -7.37 8.28 -10.41
CA GLU A 33 -7.39 6.82 -10.41
C GLU A 33 -8.73 6.24 -9.90
N GLY A 34 -9.71 7.09 -9.58
CA GLY A 34 -11.09 6.72 -9.26
C GLY A 34 -11.49 6.85 -7.79
N LEU A 35 -10.58 7.29 -6.91
CA LEU A 35 -10.92 7.61 -5.51
C LEU A 35 -11.83 8.84 -5.47
N SER A 36 -12.91 8.81 -4.70
CA SER A 36 -13.86 9.93 -4.68
C SER A 36 -13.28 11.22 -4.09
N GLN A 37 -12.37 11.14 -3.11
CA GLN A 37 -11.69 12.29 -2.52
C GLN A 37 -10.38 11.89 -1.83
N GLY A 38 -9.40 12.79 -1.79
CA GLY A 38 -8.03 12.49 -1.36
C GLY A 38 -7.81 12.21 0.13
N ASN A 39 -8.76 12.53 1.01
CA ASN A 39 -8.69 12.25 2.45
C ASN A 39 -9.48 10.99 2.77
N VAL A 40 -8.76 9.89 2.93
CA VAL A 40 -9.31 8.61 3.40
C VAL A 40 -9.26 8.58 4.93
N ASN A 41 -10.43 8.51 5.57
CA ASN A 41 -10.55 8.52 7.03
C ASN A 41 -10.61 7.11 7.63
N THR A 42 -11.03 6.11 6.85
CA THR A 42 -11.17 4.73 7.32
C THR A 42 -10.93 3.74 6.19
N ILE A 43 -10.37 2.58 6.53
CA ILE A 43 -10.10 1.48 5.60
C ILE A 43 -10.44 0.15 6.28
N ILE A 44 -11.18 -0.72 5.59
CA ILE A 44 -11.44 -2.11 6.01
C ILE A 44 -11.42 -3.03 4.79
N GLN A 45 -11.04 -4.30 4.99
CA GLN A 45 -11.19 -5.35 3.98
C GLN A 45 -12.39 -6.24 4.33
N ASP A 46 -13.24 -6.55 3.35
CA ASP A 46 -14.33 -7.49 3.55
C ASP A 46 -13.89 -8.96 3.35
N LYS A 47 -14.78 -9.91 3.67
CA LYS A 47 -14.51 -11.35 3.54
C LYS A 47 -14.29 -11.82 2.10
N LYS A 48 -14.64 -11.02 1.10
CA LYS A 48 -14.43 -11.32 -0.33
C LYS A 48 -13.12 -10.73 -0.83
N GLY A 49 -12.41 -9.98 0.00
CA GLY A 49 -11.12 -9.37 -0.33
C GLY A 49 -11.22 -7.94 -0.85
N PHE A 50 -12.42 -7.35 -0.97
CA PHE A 50 -12.55 -5.95 -1.40
C PHE A 50 -12.07 -5.01 -0.31
N ILE A 51 -11.37 -3.94 -0.71
CA ILE A 51 -10.99 -2.86 0.19
C ILE A 51 -12.08 -1.80 0.17
N TRP A 52 -12.57 -1.41 1.33
CA TRP A 52 -13.52 -0.35 1.53
C TRP A 52 -12.82 0.84 2.18
N ALA A 53 -12.87 2.00 1.52
CA ALA A 53 -12.24 3.24 1.96
C ALA A 53 -13.29 4.35 2.09
N GLY A 54 -13.49 4.84 3.31
CA GLY A 54 -14.40 5.96 3.58
C GLY A 54 -13.68 7.30 3.43
N THR A 55 -14.23 8.18 2.61
CA THR A 55 -13.72 9.54 2.37
C THR A 55 -14.75 10.58 2.79
N GLN A 56 -14.39 11.86 2.72
CA GLN A 56 -15.34 12.96 2.97
C GLN A 56 -16.42 13.09 1.88
N ASP A 57 -16.21 12.54 0.68
CA ASP A 57 -17.12 12.64 -0.47
C ASP A 57 -17.49 11.24 -1.01
N GLY A 58 -17.78 10.31 -0.11
CA GLY A 58 -18.33 8.99 -0.45
C GLY A 58 -17.50 7.80 0.02
N LEU A 59 -18.09 6.62 -0.18
CA LEU A 59 -17.54 5.33 0.16
C LEU A 59 -16.97 4.67 -1.09
N ASN A 60 -15.73 4.22 -1.04
CA ASN A 60 -15.01 3.64 -2.16
C ASN A 60 -14.81 2.16 -1.94
N ARG A 61 -15.17 1.31 -2.91
CA ARG A 61 -14.84 -0.12 -2.92
C ARG A 61 -13.81 -0.41 -4.00
N PHE A 62 -12.66 -0.92 -3.63
CA PHE A 62 -11.56 -1.28 -4.52
C PHE A 62 -11.45 -2.79 -4.68
N ASP A 63 -11.33 -3.25 -5.94
CA ASP A 63 -11.24 -4.66 -6.31
C ASP A 63 -9.82 -5.14 -6.62
N GLY A 64 -8.81 -4.28 -6.45
CA GLY A 64 -7.42 -4.53 -6.85
C GLY A 64 -7.03 -3.83 -8.16
N TYR A 65 -8.02 -3.38 -8.93
CA TYR A 65 -7.84 -2.72 -10.23
C TYR A 65 -8.59 -1.40 -10.31
N ASN A 66 -9.85 -1.37 -9.89
CA ASN A 66 -10.76 -0.23 -10.06
C ASN A 66 -11.49 0.11 -8.76
N PHE A 67 -11.86 1.39 -8.64
CA PHE A 67 -12.75 1.87 -7.60
C PHE A 67 -14.20 1.91 -8.08
N LYS A 68 -15.12 1.45 -7.23
CA LYS A 68 -16.54 1.75 -7.31
C LYS A 68 -16.92 2.72 -6.19
N VAL A 69 -17.47 3.87 -6.57
CA VAL A 69 -17.87 4.93 -5.63
C VAL A 69 -19.35 4.80 -5.29
N TYR A 70 -19.66 4.90 -4.01
CA TYR A 70 -21.01 4.96 -3.46
C TYR A 70 -21.20 6.34 -2.81
N LYS A 71 -22.22 7.06 -3.25
CA LYS A 71 -22.65 8.34 -2.68
C LYS A 71 -24.12 8.24 -2.25
N PRO A 72 -24.53 8.99 -1.22
CA PRO A 72 -25.93 9.10 -0.85
C PRO A 72 -26.76 9.57 -2.05
N ASN A 73 -27.93 8.96 -2.24
CA ASN A 73 -28.89 9.45 -3.23
C ASN A 73 -29.72 10.57 -2.57
N PRO A 74 -29.68 11.82 -3.05
CA PRO A 74 -30.48 12.90 -2.48
C PRO A 74 -31.99 12.63 -2.57
N ASP A 75 -32.42 11.83 -3.55
CA ASP A 75 -33.83 11.45 -3.73
C ASP A 75 -34.24 10.23 -2.89
N ASP A 76 -33.28 9.54 -2.27
CA ASP A 76 -33.50 8.40 -1.37
C ASP A 76 -32.61 8.53 -0.11
N PRO A 77 -33.04 9.34 0.87
CA PRO A 77 -32.20 9.75 2.00
C PRO A 77 -31.97 8.66 3.05
N ILE A 78 -32.49 7.44 2.86
CA ILE A 78 -32.46 6.34 3.85
C ILE A 78 -31.38 5.30 3.52
N VAL A 79 -30.70 5.42 2.36
CA VAL A 79 -29.57 4.55 1.97
C VAL A 79 -28.23 5.24 2.15
#